data_AF-A0A960PNJ8-F1
#
_entry.id   AF-A0A960PNJ8-F1
#
_cell.length_a   1.000
_cell.length_b   1.000
_cell.length_c   1.000
_cell.angle_alpha   90.00
_cell.angle_beta   90.00
_cell.angle_gamma   90.00
#
_symmetry.space_group_name_H-M   'P 1'
#
loop_
_entity.id
_entity.type
_entity.pdbx_description
1 polymer ?
#
loop_
_entity_poly.entity_id
_entity_poly.type
_entity_poly.pdbx_seq_one_letter_code
_entity_poly.pdbx_strand_id
1 'polypeptide(L)'
;MKPTKRYLLVFLLQISLSAAIGADQNASKFYKEGKNAISEGRYEEAIASLETALRLKPGSKRYEGALDGAKASAASALIREALGRKHLREQIALLERAERYSPEQPEVLSFRRGLEKALETIRTQISEALRQIDLGSRRTADEILGIYQGLDPWLVELAKLKEALSPGFAEEKALNAIREQRFEAARNIVVRYRSLLGPAEFSQVTSSIGNSLDSDLLELDRALKNSAELRLTRSRNLILLALAACEGASCALPRALEAALVDSVLRPIRALLAVPSQEHPVAHLGYCFLAAETERALEGLERPDLRDSQCAGAKPPPLRIALDVRSDVECRRTATTLAAELISRDWSSSLGYPAELVELGEAEVELRIRLKSCETRSIDQIDRRLRTSNYLVGTQQVQNPDYIEALANVQAAQADLAAYPTSCVCIGTCSSFVLRLCLLGKQLAVTTARRSLHGIEPFTERPLIAPYTFEEFTSGIRARTSGSVTLRRPHEAMALSITEVSGEAEDLQSATSGVTPVQDNCP
;
A
#
# COMPACT_ATOMS: atom_id res chain seq x y z
N MET A 1 -65.69 -17.93 -49.23
CA MET A 1 -66.14 -16.69 -48.57
C MET A 1 -64.92 -15.83 -48.28
N LYS A 2 -64.80 -14.64 -48.88
CA LYS A 2 -63.69 -13.71 -48.59
C LYS A 2 -64.02 -13.00 -47.27
N PRO A 3 -63.22 -13.10 -46.20
CA PRO A 3 -63.47 -12.33 -44.99
C PRO A 3 -63.40 -10.85 -45.35
N THR A 4 -64.52 -10.15 -45.20
CA THR A 4 -64.58 -8.70 -45.44
C THR A 4 -63.66 -8.02 -44.43
N LYS A 5 -62.79 -7.12 -44.91
CA LYS A 5 -61.74 -6.41 -44.13
C LYS A 5 -62.22 -5.81 -42.80
N ARG A 6 -63.53 -5.58 -42.65
CA ARG A 6 -64.17 -5.10 -41.42
C ARG A 6 -64.08 -6.07 -40.25
N TYR A 7 -64.16 -7.39 -40.46
CA TYR A 7 -64.09 -8.36 -39.37
C TYR A 7 -62.67 -8.52 -38.80
N LEU A 8 -61.65 -8.42 -39.66
CA LEU A 8 -60.25 -8.46 -39.21
C LEU A 8 -59.95 -7.25 -38.29
N LEU A 9 -60.47 -6.08 -38.65
CA LEU A 9 -60.25 -4.85 -37.89
C LEU A 9 -60.93 -4.90 -36.52
N VAL A 10 -62.17 -5.40 -36.45
CA VAL A 10 -62.88 -5.61 -35.18
C VAL A 10 -62.17 -6.65 -34.30
N PHE A 11 -61.70 -7.75 -34.88
CA PHE A 11 -61.02 -8.82 -34.13
C PHE A 11 -59.66 -8.36 -33.57
N LEU A 12 -58.87 -7.62 -34.37
CA LEU A 12 -57.63 -7.00 -33.90
C LEU A 12 -57.91 -5.97 -32.80
N LEU A 13 -58.99 -5.19 -32.91
CA LEU A 13 -59.40 -4.23 -31.89
C LEU A 13 -59.81 -4.93 -30.59
N GLN A 14 -60.52 -6.06 -30.68
CA GLN A 14 -60.91 -6.89 -29.53
C GLN A 14 -59.71 -7.51 -28.83
N ILE A 15 -58.74 -8.06 -29.58
CA ILE A 15 -57.49 -8.61 -29.01
C ILE A 15 -56.71 -7.51 -28.29
N SER A 16 -56.57 -6.32 -28.90
CA SER A 16 -55.89 -5.19 -28.25
C SER A 16 -56.61 -4.68 -27.00
N LEU A 17 -57.94 -4.72 -26.96
CA LEU A 17 -58.73 -4.27 -25.82
C LEU A 17 -58.63 -5.26 -24.64
N SER A 18 -58.67 -6.57 -24.90
CA SER A 18 -58.52 -7.59 -23.86
C SER A 18 -57.12 -7.58 -23.23
N ALA A 19 -56.07 -7.36 -24.04
CA ALA A 19 -54.72 -7.21 -23.53
C ALA A 19 -54.56 -5.95 -22.66
N ALA A 20 -55.21 -4.84 -23.04
CA ALA A 20 -55.19 -3.60 -22.27
C ALA A 20 -55.89 -3.73 -20.89
N ILE A 21 -57.02 -4.45 -20.82
CA ILE A 21 -57.76 -4.66 -19.56
C ILE A 21 -56.94 -5.53 -18.58
N GLY A 22 -56.27 -6.57 -19.08
CA GLY A 22 -55.43 -7.43 -18.25
C GLY A 22 -54.19 -6.72 -17.69
N ALA A 23 -53.59 -5.83 -18.48
CA ALA A 23 -52.43 -5.03 -18.05
C ALA A 23 -52.78 -4.09 -16.88
N ASP A 24 -53.97 -3.47 -16.90
CA ASP A 24 -54.41 -2.53 -15.87
C ASP A 24 -54.64 -3.21 -14.50
N GLN A 25 -55.24 -4.40 -14.49
CA GLN A 25 -55.45 -5.15 -13.24
C GLN A 25 -54.12 -5.61 -12.63
N ASN A 26 -53.20 -6.09 -13.46
CA ASN A 26 -51.88 -6.52 -13.02
C ASN A 26 -51.04 -5.34 -12.49
N ALA A 27 -51.07 -4.19 -13.17
CA ALA A 27 -50.35 -3.00 -12.72
C ALA A 27 -50.83 -2.53 -11.33
N SER A 28 -52.15 -2.57 -11.09
CA SER A 28 -52.71 -2.25 -9.78
C SER A 28 -52.31 -3.24 -8.69
N LYS A 29 -52.06 -4.52 -9.01
CA LYS A 29 -51.61 -5.52 -8.05
C LYS A 29 -50.17 -5.21 -7.59
N PHE A 30 -49.24 -5.05 -8.53
CA PHE A 30 -47.85 -4.69 -8.25
C PHE A 30 -47.73 -3.35 -7.51
N TYR A 31 -48.60 -2.38 -7.80
CA TYR A 31 -48.67 -1.14 -7.05
C TYR A 31 -49.04 -1.34 -5.58
N LYS A 32 -50.00 -2.23 -5.28
CA LYS A 32 -50.39 -2.55 -3.89
C LYS A 32 -49.27 -3.30 -3.17
N GLU A 33 -48.64 -4.27 -3.83
CA GLU A 33 -47.49 -5.00 -3.31
C GLU A 33 -46.34 -4.04 -2.97
N GLY A 34 -46.01 -3.13 -3.88
CA GLY A 34 -45.00 -2.11 -3.65
C GLY A 34 -45.31 -1.21 -2.45
N LYS A 35 -46.58 -0.77 -2.30
CA LYS A 35 -46.99 0.02 -1.13
C LYS A 35 -46.88 -0.76 0.19
N ASN A 36 -47.26 -2.03 0.20
CA ASN A 36 -47.14 -2.87 1.39
C ASN A 36 -45.66 -3.05 1.76
N ALA A 37 -44.79 -3.32 0.78
CA ALA A 37 -43.35 -3.43 0.99
C ALA A 37 -42.72 -2.13 1.56
N ILE A 38 -43.17 -0.93 1.12
CA ILE A 38 -42.75 0.35 1.74
C ILE A 38 -43.13 0.38 3.22
N SER A 39 -44.37 0.02 3.57
CA SER A 39 -44.84 0.05 4.97
C SER A 39 -44.10 -0.92 5.88
N GLU A 40 -43.53 -1.97 5.30
CA GLU A 40 -42.74 -3.00 6.00
C GLU A 40 -41.23 -2.70 5.98
N GLY A 41 -40.81 -1.57 5.39
CA GLY A 41 -39.40 -1.18 5.30
C GLY A 41 -38.58 -1.97 4.26
N ARG A 42 -39.22 -2.81 3.45
CA ARG A 42 -38.58 -3.58 2.36
C ARG A 42 -38.47 -2.73 1.09
N TYR A 43 -37.62 -1.72 1.12
CA TYR A 43 -37.57 -0.70 0.06
C TYR A 43 -37.13 -1.24 -1.31
N GLU A 44 -36.23 -2.22 -1.37
CA GLU A 44 -35.76 -2.81 -2.64
C GLU A 44 -36.89 -3.55 -3.37
N GLU A 45 -37.64 -4.37 -2.63
CA GLU A 45 -38.82 -5.09 -3.14
C GLU A 45 -39.93 -4.11 -3.55
N ALA A 46 -40.11 -3.04 -2.78
CA ALA A 46 -41.05 -1.97 -3.11
C ALA A 46 -40.72 -1.31 -4.44
N ILE A 47 -39.45 -0.94 -4.65
CA ILE A 47 -38.97 -0.30 -5.88
C ILE A 47 -39.17 -1.25 -7.06
N ALA A 48 -38.76 -2.52 -6.95
CA ALA A 48 -38.93 -3.51 -8.02
C ALA A 48 -40.41 -3.72 -8.40
N SER A 49 -41.30 -3.79 -7.40
CA SER A 49 -42.74 -3.93 -7.62
C SER A 49 -43.33 -2.70 -8.31
N LEU A 50 -42.95 -1.50 -7.87
CA LEU A 50 -43.43 -0.24 -8.46
C LEU A 50 -42.90 0.00 -9.88
N GLU A 51 -41.65 -0.37 -10.16
CA GLU A 51 -41.10 -0.38 -11.52
C GLU A 51 -41.87 -1.33 -12.44
N THR A 52 -42.27 -2.50 -11.92
CA THR A 52 -43.11 -3.44 -12.67
C THR A 52 -44.50 -2.86 -12.94
N ALA A 53 -45.12 -2.21 -11.94
CA ALA A 53 -46.40 -1.53 -12.13
C ALA A 53 -46.31 -0.40 -13.18
N LEU A 54 -45.23 0.40 -13.14
CA LEU A 54 -44.99 1.47 -14.11
C LEU A 54 -44.71 0.93 -15.52
N ARG A 55 -44.01 -0.21 -15.63
CA ARG A 55 -43.76 -0.88 -16.91
C ARG A 55 -45.05 -1.40 -17.55
N LEU A 56 -45.98 -1.91 -16.75
CA LEU A 56 -47.29 -2.38 -17.22
C LEU A 56 -48.21 -1.23 -17.63
N LYS A 57 -48.09 -0.06 -16.97
CA LYS A 57 -48.88 1.14 -17.28
C LYS A 57 -47.99 2.39 -17.35
N PRO A 58 -47.24 2.58 -18.45
CA PRO A 58 -46.37 3.73 -18.62
C PRO A 58 -47.17 5.04 -18.64
N GLY A 59 -46.57 6.12 -18.13
CA GLY A 59 -47.23 7.44 -18.03
C GLY A 59 -48.21 7.59 -16.85
N SER A 60 -48.37 6.56 -16.02
CA SER A 60 -49.14 6.65 -14.78
C SER A 60 -48.41 7.50 -13.74
N LYS A 61 -48.75 8.79 -13.65
CA LYS A 61 -48.23 9.72 -12.62
C LYS A 61 -48.35 9.18 -11.19
N ARG A 62 -49.37 8.35 -10.93
CA ARG A 62 -49.59 7.71 -9.63
C ARG A 62 -48.51 6.68 -9.30
N TYR A 63 -48.07 5.90 -10.29
CA TYR A 63 -47.04 4.86 -10.11
C TYR A 63 -45.66 5.48 -10.07
N GLU A 64 -45.42 6.48 -10.93
CA GLU A 64 -44.21 7.30 -10.93
C GLU A 64 -44.01 7.97 -9.56
N GLY A 65 -44.99 8.74 -9.07
CA GLY A 65 -44.86 9.40 -7.76
C GLY A 65 -44.73 8.43 -6.57
N ALA A 66 -45.26 7.21 -6.68
CA ALA A 66 -45.05 6.18 -5.66
C ALA A 66 -43.64 5.57 -5.73
N LEU A 67 -43.11 5.36 -6.94
CA LEU A 67 -41.74 4.90 -7.16
C LEU A 67 -40.74 5.93 -6.64
N ASP A 68 -40.95 7.21 -6.94
CA ASP A 68 -40.11 8.30 -6.43
C ASP A 68 -40.15 8.38 -4.90
N GLY A 69 -41.34 8.26 -4.31
CA GLY A 69 -41.50 8.18 -2.86
C GLY A 69 -40.81 6.97 -2.23
N ALA A 70 -40.83 5.81 -2.89
CA ALA A 70 -40.13 4.62 -2.44
C ALA A 70 -38.60 4.80 -2.49
N LYS A 71 -38.07 5.35 -3.58
CA LYS A 71 -36.65 5.67 -3.75
C LYS A 71 -36.16 6.69 -2.73
N ALA A 72 -36.92 7.76 -2.49
CA ALA A 72 -36.62 8.73 -1.45
C ALA A 72 -36.61 8.07 -0.05
N SER A 73 -37.58 7.21 0.25
CA SER A 73 -37.64 6.50 1.54
C SER A 73 -36.46 5.53 1.73
N ALA A 74 -36.05 4.84 0.66
CA ALA A 74 -34.89 3.96 0.65
C ALA A 74 -33.60 4.74 0.95
N ALA A 75 -33.42 5.87 0.26
CA ALA A 75 -32.29 6.77 0.47
C ALA A 75 -32.27 7.31 1.90
N SER A 76 -33.39 7.82 2.44
CA SER A 76 -33.51 8.23 3.85
C SER A 76 -33.13 7.13 4.85
N ALA A 77 -33.55 5.88 4.59
CA ALA A 77 -33.23 4.76 5.46
C ALA A 77 -31.71 4.48 5.49
N LEU A 78 -31.07 4.49 4.32
CA LEU A 78 -29.62 4.34 4.20
C LEU A 78 -28.85 5.48 4.88
N ILE A 79 -29.33 6.72 4.78
CA ILE A 79 -28.71 7.86 5.49
C ILE A 79 -28.85 7.71 7.01
N ARG A 80 -30.02 7.29 7.52
CA ARG A 80 -30.20 7.02 8.96
C ARG A 80 -29.28 5.89 9.44
N GLU A 81 -29.13 4.84 8.65
CA GLU A 81 -28.17 3.78 8.94
C GLU A 81 -26.73 4.31 8.95
N ALA A 82 -26.35 5.12 7.95
CA ALA A 82 -25.02 5.70 7.84
C ALA A 82 -24.68 6.57 9.06
N LEU A 83 -25.61 7.38 9.55
CA LEU A 83 -25.44 8.18 10.76
C LEU A 83 -25.18 7.33 12.02
N GLY A 84 -25.64 6.07 12.05
CA GLY A 84 -25.38 5.12 13.12
C GLY A 84 -24.02 4.41 13.03
N ARG A 85 -23.33 4.48 11.87
CA ARG A 85 -22.03 3.84 11.68
C ARG A 85 -20.90 4.69 12.24
N LYS A 86 -19.94 4.05 12.92
CA LYS A 86 -18.76 4.74 13.49
C LYS A 86 -17.68 5.00 12.45
N HIS A 87 -17.57 4.15 11.42
CA HIS A 87 -16.47 4.20 10.46
C HIS A 87 -16.88 4.97 9.21
N LEU A 88 -16.06 5.96 8.83
CA LEU A 88 -16.32 6.83 7.67
C LEU A 88 -16.47 6.04 6.35
N ARG A 89 -15.70 4.95 6.20
CA ARG A 89 -15.78 4.07 5.02
C ARG A 89 -17.17 3.47 4.82
N GLU A 90 -17.81 3.03 5.90
CA GLU A 90 -19.17 2.48 5.84
C GLU A 90 -20.19 3.57 5.52
N GLN A 91 -20.01 4.77 6.07
CA GLN A 91 -20.85 5.92 5.78
C GLN A 91 -20.81 6.31 4.30
N ILE A 92 -19.62 6.33 3.70
CA ILE A 92 -19.43 6.62 2.28
C ILE A 92 -20.13 5.57 1.42
N ALA A 93 -19.94 4.28 1.71
CA ALA A 93 -20.57 3.19 0.95
C ALA A 93 -22.11 3.25 1.02
N LEU A 94 -22.68 3.65 2.16
CA LEU A 94 -24.12 3.86 2.32
C LEU A 94 -24.62 5.11 1.60
N LEU A 95 -23.85 6.20 1.60
CA LEU A 95 -24.16 7.40 0.80
C LEU A 95 -24.20 7.08 -0.70
N GLU A 96 -23.21 6.36 -1.23
CA GLU A 96 -23.18 5.95 -2.65
C GLU A 96 -24.38 5.06 -3.03
N ARG A 97 -24.90 4.27 -2.09
CA ARG A 97 -26.17 3.53 -2.28
C ARG A 97 -27.37 4.46 -2.26
N ALA A 98 -27.42 5.41 -1.34
CA ALA A 98 -28.52 6.37 -1.24
C ALA A 98 -28.61 7.28 -2.47
N GLU A 99 -27.47 7.72 -3.02
CA GLU A 99 -27.39 8.53 -4.23
C GLU A 99 -27.89 7.79 -5.48
N ARG A 100 -27.76 6.46 -5.53
CA ARG A 100 -28.34 5.66 -6.63
C ARG A 100 -29.86 5.65 -6.61
N TYR A 101 -30.48 5.80 -5.44
CA TYR A 101 -31.94 5.86 -5.32
C TYR A 101 -32.48 7.27 -5.55
N SER A 102 -31.93 8.28 -4.87
CA SER A 102 -32.41 9.67 -4.97
C SER A 102 -31.29 10.68 -4.68
N PRO A 103 -30.51 11.10 -5.69
CA PRO A 103 -29.35 11.98 -5.49
C PRO A 103 -29.73 13.42 -5.14
N GLU A 104 -30.95 13.83 -5.48
CA GLU A 104 -31.49 15.17 -5.20
C GLU A 104 -32.25 15.26 -3.88
N GLN A 105 -32.36 14.14 -3.15
CA GLN A 105 -33.04 14.16 -1.87
C GLN A 105 -32.32 15.11 -0.89
N PRO A 106 -33.03 16.03 -0.19
CA PRO A 106 -32.41 16.99 0.71
C PRO A 106 -31.53 16.35 1.80
N GLU A 107 -31.94 15.20 2.31
CA GLU A 107 -31.19 14.44 3.33
C GLU A 107 -29.87 13.88 2.78
N VAL A 108 -29.88 13.32 1.57
CA VAL A 108 -28.68 12.83 0.87
C VAL A 108 -27.73 13.99 0.59
N LEU A 109 -28.25 15.12 0.09
CA LEU A 109 -27.49 16.35 -0.14
C LEU A 109 -26.87 16.94 1.14
N SER A 110 -27.59 16.90 2.26
CA SER A 110 -27.11 17.37 3.55
C SER A 110 -26.01 16.44 4.09
N PHE A 111 -26.24 15.13 4.03
CA PHE A 111 -25.29 14.12 4.49
C PHE A 111 -23.99 14.16 3.68
N ARG A 112 -24.09 14.23 2.34
CA ARG A 112 -22.94 14.42 1.44
C ARG A 112 -22.08 15.62 1.83
N ARG A 113 -22.69 16.80 2.03
CA ARG A 113 -21.96 18.00 2.45
C ARG A 113 -21.27 17.84 3.81
N GLY A 114 -21.91 17.13 4.75
CA GLY A 114 -21.29 16.80 6.03
C GLY A 114 -20.06 15.89 5.87
N LEU A 115 -20.18 14.88 5.01
CA LEU A 115 -19.11 13.93 4.70
C LEU A 115 -17.94 14.59 3.96
N GLU A 116 -18.22 15.46 2.99
CA GLU A 116 -17.22 16.26 2.29
C GLU A 116 -16.43 17.15 3.27
N LYS A 117 -17.12 17.79 4.21
CA LYS A 117 -16.46 18.60 5.25
C LYS A 117 -15.58 17.75 6.18
N ALA A 118 -16.02 16.54 6.52
CA ALA A 118 -15.21 15.60 7.30
C ALA A 118 -13.95 15.17 6.52
N LEU A 119 -14.11 14.81 5.24
CA LEU A 119 -12.98 14.45 4.37
C LEU A 119 -11.99 15.61 4.19
N GLU A 120 -12.47 16.85 4.08
CA GLU A 120 -11.60 18.03 3.96
C GLU A 120 -10.78 18.28 5.25
N THR A 121 -11.38 18.01 6.40
CA THR A 121 -10.66 18.05 7.69
C THR A 121 -9.55 17.00 7.71
N ILE A 122 -9.81 15.79 7.21
CA ILE A 122 -8.82 14.72 7.11
C ILE A 122 -7.71 15.10 6.11
N ARG A 123 -8.04 15.69 4.95
CA ARG A 123 -7.03 16.18 4.00
C ARG A 123 -6.10 17.22 4.61
N THR A 124 -6.65 18.11 5.43
CA THR A 124 -5.86 19.11 6.18
C THR A 124 -4.89 18.42 7.15
N GLN A 125 -5.36 17.40 7.88
CA GLN A 125 -4.50 16.62 8.79
C GLN A 125 -3.41 15.86 8.05
N ILE A 126 -3.73 15.22 6.91
CA ILE A 126 -2.75 14.52 6.07
C ILE A 126 -1.69 15.50 5.53
N SER A 127 -2.12 16.69 5.10
CA SER A 127 -1.21 17.72 4.59
C SER A 127 -0.25 18.22 5.67
N GLU A 128 -0.73 18.41 6.89
CA GLU A 128 0.13 18.73 8.03
C GLU A 128 1.07 17.57 8.38
N ALA A 129 0.60 16.31 8.28
CA ALA A 129 1.45 15.13 8.50
C ALA A 129 2.59 15.05 7.49
N LEU A 130 2.31 15.31 6.21
CA LEU A 130 3.32 15.40 5.16
C LEU A 130 4.35 16.49 5.47
N ARG A 131 3.90 17.66 5.93
CA ARG A 131 4.78 18.75 6.36
C ARG A 131 5.66 18.35 7.56
N GLN A 132 5.12 17.58 8.50
CA GLN A 132 5.88 17.07 9.65
C GLN A 132 6.91 16.02 9.23
N ILE A 133 6.61 15.16 8.25
CA ILE A 133 7.60 14.25 7.64
C ILE A 133 8.75 15.04 7.03
N ASP A 134 8.46 16.15 6.34
CA ASP A 134 9.49 17.02 5.77
C ASP A 134 10.42 17.64 6.83
N LEU A 135 9.91 17.81 8.05
CA LEU A 135 10.67 18.27 9.23
C LEU A 135 11.34 17.11 10.00
N GLY A 136 11.22 15.87 9.53
CA GLY A 136 11.82 14.67 10.13
C GLY A 136 10.97 13.96 11.18
N SER A 137 9.71 14.38 11.40
CA SER A 137 8.79 13.73 12.33
C SER A 137 7.88 12.72 11.63
N ARG A 138 8.13 11.41 11.82
CA ARG A 138 7.31 10.33 11.21
C ARG A 138 6.10 9.92 12.05
N ARG A 139 6.15 10.13 13.37
CA ARG A 139 5.15 9.61 14.32
C ARG A 139 3.73 10.06 14.00
N THR A 140 3.54 11.35 13.71
CA THR A 140 2.21 11.92 13.40
C THR A 140 1.62 11.32 12.12
N ALA A 141 2.48 10.99 11.15
CA ALA A 141 2.06 10.38 9.90
C ALA A 141 1.65 8.91 10.06
N ASP A 142 2.38 8.14 10.88
CA ASP A 142 2.01 6.76 11.21
C ASP A 142 0.69 6.69 11.97
N GLU A 143 0.47 7.60 12.93
CA GLU A 143 -0.80 7.71 13.68
C GLU A 143 -1.97 8.01 12.73
N ILE A 144 -1.81 8.96 11.80
CA ILE A 144 -2.83 9.32 10.80
C ILE A 144 -3.10 8.17 9.82
N LEU A 145 -2.07 7.46 9.36
CA LEU A 145 -2.25 6.28 8.50
C LEU A 145 -3.00 5.15 9.22
N GLY A 146 -2.74 4.94 10.51
CA GLY A 146 -3.44 3.93 11.31
C GLY A 146 -4.92 4.24 11.47
N ILE A 147 -5.28 5.50 11.71
CA ILE A 147 -6.68 5.93 11.91
C ILE A 147 -7.49 5.85 10.60
N TYR A 148 -6.89 6.23 9.47
CA TYR A 148 -7.60 6.38 8.19
C TYR A 148 -7.31 5.26 7.18
N GLN A 149 -6.80 4.12 7.65
CA GLN A 149 -6.50 2.97 6.80
C GLN A 149 -7.74 2.51 6.01
N GLY A 150 -7.59 2.37 4.69
CA GLY A 150 -8.67 1.90 3.80
C GLY A 150 -9.57 3.00 3.24
N LEU A 151 -9.27 4.28 3.49
CA LEU A 151 -9.89 5.42 2.80
C LEU A 151 -9.16 5.81 1.50
N ASP A 152 -8.16 5.03 1.07
CA ASP A 152 -7.34 5.29 -0.11
C ASP A 152 -8.12 5.65 -1.39
N PRO A 153 -9.25 4.98 -1.72
CA PRO A 153 -10.01 5.32 -2.93
C PRO A 153 -10.60 6.74 -2.91
N TRP A 154 -10.78 7.34 -1.72
CA TRP A 154 -11.43 8.63 -1.54
C TRP A 154 -10.46 9.75 -1.13
N LEU A 155 -9.21 9.42 -0.79
CA LEU A 155 -8.19 10.37 -0.31
C LEU A 155 -6.85 10.11 -1.01
N VAL A 156 -6.63 10.78 -2.15
CA VAL A 156 -5.38 10.68 -2.93
C VAL A 156 -4.16 11.08 -2.09
N GLU A 157 -4.33 12.02 -1.18
CA GLU A 157 -3.28 12.49 -0.26
C GLU A 157 -2.81 11.38 0.69
N LEU A 158 -3.69 10.43 1.04
CA LEU A 158 -3.33 9.29 1.88
C LEU A 158 -2.35 8.36 1.17
N ALA A 159 -2.49 8.20 -0.16
CA ALA A 159 -1.54 7.46 -0.98
C ALA A 159 -0.17 8.14 -1.01
N LYS A 160 -0.13 9.47 -1.13
CA LYS A 160 1.13 10.26 -1.03
C LYS A 160 1.78 10.10 0.34
N LEU A 161 0.98 10.07 1.41
CA LEU A 161 1.48 9.85 2.77
C LEU A 161 2.10 8.45 2.93
N LYS A 162 1.46 7.42 2.37
CA LYS A 162 2.02 6.05 2.35
C LYS A 162 3.32 5.97 1.57
N GLU A 163 3.39 6.63 0.41
CA GLU A 163 4.59 6.70 -0.41
C GLU A 163 5.72 7.42 0.33
N ALA A 164 5.44 8.55 0.97
CA ALA A 164 6.41 9.32 1.75
C ALA A 164 6.95 8.54 2.97
N LEU A 165 6.14 7.65 3.53
CA LEU A 165 6.54 6.77 4.63
C LEU A 165 7.23 5.49 4.17
N SER A 166 7.24 5.18 2.88
CA SER A 166 7.90 3.98 2.36
C SER A 166 9.42 4.02 2.65
N PRO A 167 10.03 2.88 2.98
CA PRO A 167 11.43 2.83 3.42
C PRO A 167 12.44 3.34 2.38
N GLY A 168 12.10 3.44 1.10
CA GLY A 168 12.96 4.00 0.05
C GLY A 168 12.87 5.52 -0.13
N PHE A 169 11.73 6.14 0.23
CA PHE A 169 11.49 7.55 -0.09
C PHE A 169 12.38 8.50 0.73
N ALA A 170 12.65 8.15 2.00
CA ALA A 170 13.56 8.93 2.84
C ALA A 170 15.00 8.92 2.31
N GLU A 171 15.47 7.77 1.80
CA GLU A 171 16.80 7.65 1.20
C GLU A 171 16.89 8.42 -0.13
N GLU A 172 15.88 8.29 -0.98
CA GLU A 172 15.81 9.00 -2.26
C GLU A 172 15.72 10.52 -2.08
N LYS A 173 14.92 10.99 -1.11
CA LYS A 173 14.81 12.41 -0.78
C LYS A 173 16.11 12.95 -0.18
N ALA A 174 16.79 12.19 0.69
CA ALA A 174 18.10 12.56 1.20
C ALA A 174 19.15 12.63 0.06
N LEU A 175 19.14 11.68 -0.87
CA LEU A 175 19.98 11.69 -2.07
C LEU A 175 19.70 12.92 -2.94
N ASN A 176 18.44 13.28 -3.16
CA ASN A 176 18.06 14.47 -3.92
C ASN A 176 18.46 15.77 -3.23
N ALA A 177 18.30 15.87 -1.90
CA ALA A 177 18.80 17.03 -1.14
C ALA A 177 20.33 17.18 -1.24
N ILE A 178 21.06 16.06 -1.20
CA ILE A 178 22.52 16.04 -1.43
C ILE A 178 22.85 16.46 -2.87
N ARG A 179 22.07 16.04 -3.88
CA ARG A 179 22.24 16.48 -5.27
C ARG A 179 22.06 18.00 -5.38
N GLU A 180 21.00 18.55 -4.82
CA GLU A 180 20.69 19.99 -4.82
C GLU A 180 21.81 20.81 -4.14
N GLN A 181 22.27 20.40 -2.95
CA GLN A 181 23.37 21.05 -2.25
C GLN A 181 24.67 21.01 -3.06
N ARG A 182 24.95 19.91 -3.76
CA ARG A 182 26.13 19.80 -4.63
C ARG A 182 26.04 20.73 -5.85
N PHE A 183 24.87 20.82 -6.46
CA PHE A 183 24.61 21.77 -7.56
C PHE A 183 24.80 23.21 -7.10
N GLU A 184 24.25 23.59 -5.94
CA GLU A 184 24.36 24.94 -5.42
C GLU A 184 25.81 25.27 -4.99
N ALA A 185 26.53 24.30 -4.41
CA ALA A 185 27.96 24.45 -4.12
C ALA A 185 28.79 24.64 -5.40
N ALA A 186 28.52 23.85 -6.45
CA ALA A 186 29.17 24.01 -7.75
C ALA A 186 28.88 25.40 -8.36
N ARG A 187 27.63 25.86 -8.29
CA ARG A 187 27.22 27.18 -8.74
C ARG A 187 27.96 28.30 -8.01
N ASN A 188 28.07 28.20 -6.69
CA ASN A 188 28.80 29.16 -5.87
C ASN A 188 30.30 29.18 -6.20
N ILE A 189 30.91 28.02 -6.49
CA ILE A 189 32.29 27.93 -6.96
C ILE A 189 32.45 28.67 -8.29
N VAL A 190 31.56 28.44 -9.26
CA VAL A 190 31.60 29.11 -10.57
C VAL A 190 31.46 30.63 -10.43
N VAL A 191 30.52 31.10 -9.59
CA VAL A 191 30.35 32.53 -9.28
C VAL A 191 31.61 33.11 -8.65
N ARG A 192 32.24 32.40 -7.72
CA ARG A 192 33.49 32.84 -7.07
C ARG A 192 34.65 32.89 -8.07
N TYR A 193 34.82 31.89 -8.92
CA TYR A 193 35.84 31.89 -9.98
C TYR A 193 35.62 33.02 -10.98
N ARG A 194 34.37 33.35 -11.31
CA ARG A 194 34.03 34.51 -12.16
C ARG A 194 34.45 35.84 -11.56
N SER A 195 34.45 35.95 -10.23
CA SER A 195 34.89 37.17 -9.53
C SER A 195 36.41 37.28 -9.43
N LEU A 196 37.12 36.16 -9.50
CA LEU A 196 38.58 36.08 -9.41
C LEU A 196 39.28 36.17 -10.77
N LEU A 197 38.65 35.66 -11.82
CA LEU A 197 39.15 35.70 -13.19
C LEU A 197 38.55 36.91 -13.91
N GLY A 198 39.37 37.66 -14.65
CA GLY A 198 38.85 38.74 -15.50
C GLY A 198 37.85 38.19 -16.54
N PRO A 199 36.93 39.01 -17.09
CA PRO A 199 35.89 38.54 -18.01
C PRO A 199 36.42 37.82 -19.25
N ALA A 200 37.64 38.16 -19.71
CA ALA A 200 38.30 37.48 -20.82
C ALA A 200 38.79 36.07 -20.46
N GLU A 201 39.42 35.91 -19.28
CA GLU A 201 39.94 34.62 -18.79
C GLU A 201 38.78 33.69 -18.39
N PHE A 202 37.73 34.23 -17.76
CA PHE A 202 36.53 33.47 -17.45
C PHE A 202 35.82 32.96 -18.72
N SER A 203 35.77 33.75 -19.80
CA SER A 203 35.18 33.33 -21.09
C SER A 203 35.99 32.21 -21.76
N GLN A 204 37.30 32.21 -21.59
CA GLN A 204 38.19 31.18 -22.15
C GLN A 204 38.09 29.86 -21.37
N VAL A 205 37.99 29.94 -20.05
CA VAL A 205 37.79 28.78 -19.17
C VAL A 205 36.37 28.20 -19.31
N THR A 206 35.34 29.03 -19.40
CA THR A 206 33.95 28.56 -19.56
C THR A 206 33.60 28.04 -20.94
N SER A 207 34.27 28.49 -22.01
CA SER A 207 34.09 27.89 -23.35
C SER A 207 34.76 26.53 -23.48
N SER A 208 35.83 26.26 -22.72
CA SER A 208 36.49 24.96 -22.67
C SER A 208 35.78 23.99 -21.71
N ILE A 209 35.26 24.50 -20.59
CA ILE A 209 34.52 23.70 -19.59
C ILE A 209 33.05 23.51 -19.97
N GLY A 210 32.37 24.49 -20.58
CA GLY A 210 30.92 24.42 -20.86
C GLY A 210 30.51 23.25 -21.76
N ASN A 211 31.34 22.90 -22.75
CA ASN A 211 31.07 21.76 -23.63
C ASN A 211 31.33 20.40 -22.96
N SER A 212 32.19 20.34 -21.93
CA SER A 212 32.44 19.12 -21.15
C SER A 212 31.45 19.01 -20.00
N LEU A 213 31.18 20.09 -19.27
CA LEU A 213 30.31 20.09 -18.10
C LEU A 213 28.86 19.79 -18.45
N ASP A 214 28.34 20.29 -19.57
CA ASP A 214 26.97 19.97 -20.01
C ASP A 214 26.87 18.51 -20.47
N SER A 215 27.90 17.95 -21.10
CA SER A 215 27.98 16.53 -21.48
C SER A 215 28.11 15.62 -20.25
N ASP A 216 28.96 16.00 -19.30
CA ASP A 216 29.25 15.26 -18.07
C ASP A 216 28.08 15.35 -17.10
N LEU A 217 27.35 16.47 -17.03
CA LEU A 217 26.11 16.59 -16.25
C LEU A 217 24.97 15.79 -16.90
N LEU A 218 24.90 15.70 -18.23
CA LEU A 218 23.93 14.84 -18.93
C LEU A 218 24.24 13.34 -18.76
N GLU A 219 25.52 12.96 -18.77
CA GLU A 219 25.96 11.58 -18.50
C GLU A 219 25.81 11.23 -17.02
N LEU A 220 26.06 12.17 -16.11
CA LEU A 220 25.84 11.99 -14.67
C LEU A 220 24.34 11.87 -14.37
N ASP A 221 23.46 12.66 -15.00
CA ASP A 221 22.00 12.54 -14.88
C ASP A 221 21.47 11.19 -15.44
N ARG A 222 22.03 10.69 -16.55
CA ARG A 222 21.71 9.36 -17.10
C ARG A 222 22.24 8.21 -16.23
N ALA A 223 23.46 8.31 -15.72
CA ALA A 223 24.07 7.30 -14.85
C ALA A 223 23.43 7.27 -13.44
N LEU A 224 22.87 8.40 -12.99
CA LEU A 224 22.17 8.52 -11.71
C LEU A 224 20.70 8.09 -11.78
N LYS A 225 20.06 8.11 -12.97
CA LYS A 225 18.71 7.57 -13.21
C LYS A 225 18.67 6.04 -13.24
N ASN A 226 19.81 5.37 -13.44
CA ASN A 226 19.95 3.92 -13.50
C ASN A 226 20.86 3.42 -12.36
N SER A 227 20.41 3.49 -11.10
CA SER A 227 21.29 3.23 -9.95
C SER A 227 21.28 1.78 -9.46
N ALA A 228 22.25 0.99 -9.95
CA ALA A 228 22.85 -0.14 -9.23
C ALA A 228 24.40 -0.16 -9.30
N GLU A 229 25.04 0.65 -10.16
CA GLU A 229 26.48 0.52 -10.50
C GLU A 229 27.43 1.53 -9.83
N LEU A 230 27.07 2.16 -8.71
CA LEU A 230 27.84 3.30 -8.18
C LEU A 230 29.05 2.96 -7.28
N ARG A 231 29.67 1.78 -7.45
CA ARG A 231 30.93 1.43 -6.75
C ARG A 231 32.18 1.38 -7.64
N LEU A 232 32.08 1.49 -8.97
CA LEU A 232 33.23 1.36 -9.89
C LEU A 232 33.57 2.60 -10.74
N THR A 233 32.74 3.65 -10.73
CA THR A 233 32.90 4.83 -11.59
C THR A 233 33.97 5.82 -11.12
N ARG A 234 34.36 5.76 -9.84
CA ARG A 234 35.30 6.72 -9.23
C ARG A 234 36.72 6.62 -9.81
N SER A 235 37.16 5.41 -10.17
CA SER A 235 38.48 5.16 -10.77
C SER A 235 38.50 5.49 -12.27
N ARG A 236 37.38 5.28 -12.97
CA ARG A 236 37.27 5.46 -14.42
C ARG A 236 37.22 6.94 -14.83
N ASN A 237 36.50 7.77 -14.08
CA ASN A 237 36.37 9.19 -14.41
C ASN A 237 37.63 9.99 -14.09
N LEU A 238 38.40 9.59 -13.07
CA LEU A 238 39.73 10.17 -12.78
C LEU A 238 40.75 9.84 -13.87
N ILE A 239 40.67 8.65 -14.48
CA ILE A 239 41.54 8.25 -15.60
C ILE A 239 41.16 8.99 -16.89
N LEU A 240 39.86 9.18 -17.16
CA LEU A 240 39.40 9.91 -18.36
C LEU A 240 39.69 11.42 -18.26
N LEU A 241 39.56 12.03 -17.08
CA LEU A 241 39.97 13.42 -16.84
C LEU A 241 41.49 13.61 -16.95
N ALA A 242 42.29 12.64 -16.50
CA ALA A 242 43.74 12.66 -16.66
C ALA A 242 44.18 12.50 -18.13
N LEU A 243 43.42 11.75 -18.93
CA LEU A 243 43.67 11.56 -20.36
C LEU A 243 43.24 12.78 -21.18
N ALA A 244 42.10 13.41 -20.86
CA ALA A 244 41.66 14.66 -21.51
C ALA A 244 42.62 15.84 -21.22
N ALA A 245 43.22 15.87 -20.03
CA ALA A 245 44.26 16.85 -19.69
C ALA A 245 45.57 16.66 -20.47
N CYS A 246 45.82 15.47 -21.06
CA CYS A 246 46.99 15.21 -21.89
C CYS A 246 46.82 15.64 -23.36
N GLU A 247 45.60 15.92 -23.83
CA GLU A 247 45.35 16.34 -25.23
C GLU A 247 45.67 17.82 -25.48
N GLY A 248 45.87 18.63 -24.43
CA GLY A 248 46.14 20.07 -24.55
C GLY A 248 47.56 20.54 -24.17
N ALA A 249 48.40 19.69 -23.59
CA ALA A 249 49.70 20.10 -23.04
C ALA A 249 50.85 19.24 -23.59
N SER A 250 51.81 19.91 -24.23
CA SER A 250 53.12 19.34 -24.54
C SER A 250 53.79 18.85 -23.25
N CYS A 251 54.41 17.67 -23.35
CA CYS A 251 54.90 16.85 -22.25
C CYS A 251 55.83 17.58 -21.25
N ALA A 252 55.34 17.84 -20.03
CA ALA A 252 56.11 17.81 -18.77
C ALA A 252 55.15 17.94 -17.56
N LEU A 253 54.94 16.85 -16.81
CA LEU A 253 54.20 16.89 -15.55
C LEU A 253 55.18 17.14 -14.38
N PRO A 254 55.00 18.14 -13.48
CA PRO A 254 55.89 18.35 -12.34
C PRO A 254 55.47 17.52 -11.11
N ARG A 255 56.47 17.08 -10.32
CA ARG A 255 56.34 16.44 -8.98
C ARG A 255 55.50 17.21 -7.94
N ALA A 256 55.05 18.43 -8.26
CA ALA A 256 54.20 19.26 -7.40
C ALA A 256 52.76 18.73 -7.27
N LEU A 257 52.24 17.99 -8.26
CA LEU A 257 50.87 17.47 -8.23
C LEU A 257 50.70 16.30 -7.23
N GLU A 258 51.78 15.55 -7.00
CA GLU A 258 51.82 14.43 -6.05
C GLU A 258 51.81 14.93 -4.59
N ALA A 259 52.49 16.04 -4.31
CA ALA A 259 52.49 16.68 -2.99
C ALA A 259 51.15 17.36 -2.63
N ALA A 260 50.46 17.94 -3.62
CA ALA A 260 49.17 18.60 -3.41
C ALA A 260 48.04 17.61 -3.05
N LEU A 261 48.09 16.38 -3.55
CA LEU A 261 47.09 15.35 -3.28
C LEU A 261 47.17 14.80 -1.85
N VAL A 262 48.40 14.70 -1.30
CA VAL A 262 48.64 14.21 0.08
C VAL A 262 48.18 15.24 1.11
N ASP A 263 48.42 16.54 0.87
CA ASP A 263 48.15 17.59 1.85
C ASP A 263 46.67 18.03 1.91
N SER A 264 45.94 17.88 0.80
CA SER A 264 44.54 18.33 0.68
C SER A 264 43.52 17.31 1.19
N VAL A 265 43.87 16.02 1.19
CA VAL A 265 42.93 14.93 1.46
C VAL A 265 43.14 14.30 2.84
N LEU A 266 44.37 14.18 3.33
CA LEU A 266 44.67 13.47 4.58
C LEU A 266 44.64 14.35 5.83
N ARG A 267 44.88 15.66 5.70
CA ARG A 267 44.88 16.61 6.82
C ARG A 267 43.47 16.87 7.41
N PRO A 268 42.38 16.99 6.62
CA PRO A 268 41.02 17.16 7.17
C PRO A 268 40.51 15.93 7.93
N ILE A 269 40.91 14.73 7.49
CA ILE A 269 40.48 13.46 8.10
C ILE A 269 41.11 13.29 9.50
N ARG A 270 42.35 13.74 9.71
CA ARG A 270 42.99 13.75 11.04
C ARG A 270 42.42 14.79 12.00
N ALA A 271 41.88 15.91 11.50
CA ALA A 271 41.26 16.95 12.32
C ALA A 271 39.87 16.55 12.85
N LEU A 272 39.15 15.70 12.10
CA LEU A 272 37.84 15.15 12.50
C LEU A 272 37.92 14.10 13.61
N LEU A 273 39.09 13.48 13.82
CA LEU A 273 39.31 12.41 14.80
C LEU A 273 39.80 12.91 16.18
N ALA A 274 39.92 14.22 16.39
CA ALA A 274 40.61 14.80 17.56
C ALA A 274 39.72 15.59 18.54
N VAL A 275 38.38 15.51 18.45
CA VAL A 275 37.47 16.30 19.31
C VAL A 275 36.86 15.44 20.43
N PRO A 276 37.09 15.73 21.73
CA PRO A 276 36.40 15.07 22.83
C PRO A 276 35.06 15.77 23.14
N SER A 277 33.96 15.02 23.25
CA SER A 277 32.61 15.56 23.51
C SER A 277 31.98 15.00 24.80
N GLN A 278 31.66 15.86 25.77
CA GLN A 278 30.92 15.51 26.99
C GLN A 278 29.46 16.00 27.03
N GLU A 279 28.91 16.62 25.99
CA GLU A 279 27.63 17.37 26.14
C GLU A 279 26.40 16.87 25.34
N HIS A 280 26.40 15.67 24.73
CA HIS A 280 25.22 15.18 24.02
C HIS A 280 24.91 13.68 24.21
N PRO A 281 23.93 13.30 25.05
CA PRO A 281 23.61 11.89 25.32
C PRO A 281 23.00 11.12 24.14
N VAL A 282 22.32 11.81 23.20
CA VAL A 282 21.78 11.19 21.97
C VAL A 282 22.90 10.95 20.94
N ALA A 283 23.89 11.84 20.87
CA ALA A 283 25.09 11.62 20.07
C ALA A 283 25.94 10.49 20.67
N HIS A 284 25.97 10.34 22.00
CA HIS A 284 26.71 9.26 22.66
C HIS A 284 26.13 7.87 22.33
N LEU A 285 24.80 7.73 22.23
CA LEU A 285 24.15 6.49 21.75
C LEU A 285 24.48 6.18 20.29
N GLY A 286 24.56 7.20 19.42
CA GLY A 286 25.01 7.05 18.03
C GLY A 286 26.50 6.69 17.92
N TYR A 287 27.35 7.26 18.77
CA TYR A 287 28.78 6.96 18.83
C TYR A 287 29.07 5.57 19.39
N CYS A 288 28.31 5.09 20.38
CA CYS A 288 28.43 3.72 20.88
C CYS A 288 28.02 2.69 19.82
N PHE A 289 27.03 3.01 18.99
CA PHE A 289 26.62 2.15 17.88
C PHE A 289 27.69 2.13 16.77
N LEU A 290 28.20 3.29 16.36
CA LEU A 290 29.21 3.40 15.31
C LEU A 290 30.57 2.80 15.75
N ALA A 291 30.97 2.98 17.01
CA ALA A 291 32.20 2.39 17.56
C ALA A 291 32.10 0.85 17.62
N ALA A 292 30.95 0.31 18.07
CA ALA A 292 30.71 -1.13 18.07
C ALA A 292 30.64 -1.73 16.66
N GLU A 293 30.15 -0.99 15.66
CA GLU A 293 30.13 -1.42 14.25
C GLU A 293 31.54 -1.35 13.62
N THR A 294 32.37 -0.39 14.02
CA THR A 294 33.72 -0.20 13.49
C THR A 294 34.72 -1.20 14.11
N GLU A 295 34.56 -1.54 15.39
CA GLU A 295 35.30 -2.66 16.03
C GLU A 295 34.87 -4.02 15.46
N ARG A 296 33.58 -4.23 15.17
CA ARG A 296 33.09 -5.43 14.44
C ARG A 296 33.78 -5.64 13.08
N ALA A 297 33.93 -4.56 12.32
CA ALA A 297 34.53 -4.60 10.99
C ALA A 297 36.06 -4.82 11.02
N LEU A 298 36.72 -4.51 12.15
CA LEU A 298 38.16 -4.67 12.34
C LEU A 298 38.53 -6.02 12.97
N GLU A 299 37.66 -6.61 13.80
CA GLU A 299 37.99 -7.82 14.57
C GLU A 299 37.27 -9.11 14.12
N GLY A 300 36.28 -9.02 13.22
CA GLY A 300 35.70 -10.21 12.59
C GLY A 300 35.00 -11.20 13.55
N LEU A 301 34.34 -10.71 14.59
CA LEU A 301 33.65 -11.54 15.59
C LEU A 301 32.13 -11.61 15.38
N GLU A 302 31.56 -12.81 15.53
CA GLU A 302 30.13 -13.09 15.41
C GLU A 302 29.43 -13.15 16.79
N ARG A 303 28.64 -12.10 17.10
CA ARG A 303 27.54 -11.94 18.09
C ARG A 303 27.83 -11.35 19.49
N PRO A 304 26.93 -10.49 20.02
CA PRO A 304 27.00 -9.94 21.38
C PRO A 304 26.13 -10.72 22.40
N ASP A 305 26.58 -10.76 23.66
CA ASP A 305 25.74 -11.03 24.83
C ASP A 305 25.41 -9.68 25.50
N LEU A 306 24.13 -9.27 25.44
CA LEU A 306 23.63 -8.00 25.99
C LEU A 306 22.97 -8.27 27.35
N ARG A 307 23.79 -8.63 28.33
CA ARG A 307 23.40 -8.63 29.74
C ARG A 307 24.52 -8.02 30.57
N ASP A 308 24.69 -6.71 30.48
CA ASP A 308 25.15 -6.00 31.67
C ASP A 308 24.53 -4.62 31.81
N SER A 309 23.72 -4.54 32.87
CA SER A 309 23.31 -3.43 33.71
C SER A 309 23.15 -2.01 33.14
N GLN A 310 21.98 -1.42 33.42
CA GLN A 310 21.80 -0.17 34.21
C GLN A 310 20.44 0.48 33.92
N CYS A 311 19.32 -0.23 34.13
CA CYS A 311 17.97 0.36 34.16
C CYS A 311 16.96 -0.62 34.81
N ALA A 312 16.81 -0.62 36.14
CA ALA A 312 15.65 -1.27 36.77
C ALA A 312 15.40 -0.76 38.20
N GLY A 313 14.32 0.01 38.39
CA GLY A 313 13.69 0.29 39.69
C GLY A 313 12.44 -0.59 39.88
N ALA A 314 12.24 -1.04 41.11
CA ALA A 314 11.30 -2.06 41.61
C ALA A 314 9.94 -2.19 40.89
N LYS A 315 9.59 -3.43 40.49
CA LYS A 315 8.22 -3.83 40.13
C LYS A 315 7.49 -4.41 41.36
N PRO A 316 6.18 -4.17 41.51
CA PRO A 316 5.38 -4.86 42.52
C PRO A 316 5.43 -6.38 42.31
N PRO A 317 5.22 -7.19 43.38
CA PRO A 317 5.20 -8.64 43.25
C PRO A 317 4.10 -9.05 42.25
N PRO A 318 4.40 -9.98 41.32
CA PRO A 318 3.42 -10.38 40.32
C PRO A 318 2.24 -11.08 40.99
N LEU A 319 1.03 -10.60 40.72
CA LEU A 319 -0.20 -11.32 41.06
C LEU A 319 -0.21 -12.66 40.32
N ARG A 320 -0.29 -13.76 41.06
CA ARG A 320 -0.44 -15.12 40.54
C ARG A 320 -1.92 -15.49 40.60
N ILE A 321 -2.54 -15.61 39.43
CA ILE A 321 -3.92 -16.08 39.31
C ILE A 321 -3.87 -17.56 38.95
N ALA A 322 -4.36 -18.41 39.84
CA ALA A 322 -4.58 -19.83 39.53
C ALA A 322 -5.97 -19.97 38.89
N LEU A 323 -6.02 -20.43 37.64
CA LEU A 323 -7.26 -20.65 36.89
C LEU A 323 -7.63 -22.13 36.89
N ASP A 324 -8.75 -22.49 37.52
CA ASP A 324 -9.33 -23.85 37.48
C ASP A 324 -10.70 -23.80 36.78
N VAL A 325 -10.74 -24.27 35.52
CA VAL A 325 -11.97 -24.35 34.72
C VAL A 325 -12.50 -25.78 34.79
N ARG A 326 -13.66 -25.96 35.43
CA ARG A 326 -14.33 -27.26 35.52
C ARG A 326 -15.59 -27.27 34.68
N SER A 327 -15.81 -28.37 33.98
CA SER A 327 -17.01 -28.58 33.19
C SER A 327 -17.54 -29.99 33.38
N ASP A 328 -18.84 -30.17 33.19
CA ASP A 328 -19.42 -31.49 33.01
C ASP A 328 -18.92 -32.11 31.68
N VAL A 329 -19.07 -33.43 31.54
CA VAL A 329 -18.45 -34.23 30.45
C VAL A 329 -18.85 -33.70 29.06
N GLU A 330 -20.06 -33.17 28.91
CA GLU A 330 -20.60 -32.64 27.67
C GLU A 330 -19.98 -31.30 27.24
N CYS A 331 -19.39 -30.54 28.18
CA CYS A 331 -18.82 -29.22 27.94
C CYS A 331 -17.30 -29.22 27.73
N ARG A 332 -16.65 -30.39 27.68
CA ARG A 332 -15.19 -30.51 27.80
C ARG A 332 -14.42 -29.75 26.72
N ARG A 333 -14.89 -29.74 25.47
CA ARG A 333 -14.25 -29.01 24.36
C ARG A 333 -14.33 -27.50 24.59
N THR A 334 -15.52 -26.97 24.87
CA THR A 334 -15.75 -25.55 25.15
C THR A 334 -14.95 -25.06 26.35
N ALA A 335 -14.85 -25.86 27.41
CA ALA A 335 -14.06 -25.55 28.59
C ALA A 335 -12.56 -25.45 28.28
N THR A 336 -12.05 -26.33 27.41
CA THR A 336 -10.64 -26.33 26.99
C THR A 336 -10.32 -25.10 26.14
N THR A 337 -11.20 -24.75 25.19
CA THR A 337 -11.06 -23.54 24.36
C THR A 337 -11.13 -22.27 25.22
N LEU A 338 -12.11 -22.18 26.12
CA LEU A 338 -12.27 -21.05 27.03
C LEU A 338 -11.05 -20.89 27.95
N ALA A 339 -10.52 -22.00 28.50
CA ALA A 339 -9.31 -21.96 29.31
C ALA A 339 -8.10 -21.43 28.50
N ALA A 340 -7.93 -21.90 27.25
CA ALA A 340 -6.86 -21.42 26.38
C ALA A 340 -6.98 -19.92 26.06
N GLU A 341 -8.18 -19.44 25.74
CA GLU A 341 -8.43 -18.01 25.50
C GLU A 341 -8.17 -17.16 26.74
N LEU A 342 -8.67 -17.58 27.90
CA LEU A 342 -8.46 -16.87 29.16
C LEU A 342 -6.97 -16.81 29.53
N ILE A 343 -6.20 -17.88 29.29
CA ILE A 343 -4.76 -17.88 29.52
C ILE A 343 -4.02 -16.94 28.55
N SER A 344 -4.49 -16.83 27.30
CA SER A 344 -3.85 -16.00 26.27
C SER A 344 -4.12 -14.49 26.40
N ARG A 345 -5.13 -14.08 27.16
CA ARG A 345 -5.47 -12.67 27.35
C ARG A 345 -4.49 -11.99 28.30
N ASP A 346 -4.12 -10.75 27.95
CA ASP A 346 -3.37 -9.88 28.85
C ASP A 346 -4.32 -9.24 29.88
N TRP A 347 -4.36 -9.84 31.08
CA TRP A 347 -5.20 -9.38 32.19
C TRP A 347 -4.72 -8.09 32.84
N SER A 348 -3.49 -7.64 32.53
CA SER A 348 -2.86 -6.48 33.19
C SER A 348 -3.66 -5.18 33.00
N SER A 349 -4.49 -5.11 31.96
CA SER A 349 -5.30 -3.93 31.62
C SER A 349 -6.76 -4.00 32.08
N SER A 350 -7.28 -5.18 32.42
CA SER A 350 -8.72 -5.44 32.49
C SER A 350 -9.26 -5.67 33.90
N LEU A 351 -8.41 -6.09 34.84
CA LEU A 351 -8.77 -6.22 36.25
C LEU A 351 -8.38 -4.92 36.95
N GLY A 352 -9.33 -4.01 37.12
CA GLY A 352 -9.16 -2.92 38.08
C GLY A 352 -8.84 -3.56 39.44
N TYR A 353 -7.68 -3.26 40.02
CA TYR A 353 -7.28 -3.79 41.31
C TYR A 353 -8.39 -3.50 42.32
N PRO A 354 -9.11 -4.50 42.85
CA PRO A 354 -9.99 -4.27 43.98
C PRO A 354 -9.13 -3.70 45.11
N ALA A 355 -9.48 -2.53 45.63
CA ALA A 355 -8.71 -1.88 46.69
C ALA A 355 -8.48 -2.81 47.90
N GLU A 356 -9.41 -3.75 48.11
CA GLU A 356 -9.40 -4.79 49.15
C GLU A 356 -8.28 -5.84 48.98
N LEU A 357 -7.75 -6.08 47.77
CA LEU A 357 -6.63 -7.00 47.54
C LEU A 357 -5.26 -6.34 47.77
N VAL A 358 -5.18 -5.01 47.66
CA VAL A 358 -3.93 -4.25 47.83
C VAL A 358 -3.53 -4.14 49.30
N GLU A 359 -4.49 -4.10 50.23
CA GLU A 359 -4.22 -3.98 51.66
C GLU A 359 -3.66 -5.26 52.32
N LEU A 360 -3.76 -6.41 51.63
CA LEU A 360 -3.55 -7.73 52.27
C LEU A 360 -2.19 -8.38 51.99
N GLY A 361 -1.35 -7.81 51.12
CA GLY A 361 0.02 -8.29 50.89
C GLY A 361 0.15 -9.71 50.31
N GLU A 362 -0.95 -10.39 49.99
CA GLU A 362 -0.94 -11.73 49.42
C GLU A 362 -1.12 -11.70 47.89
N ALA A 363 -0.22 -12.40 47.20
CA ALA A 363 -0.08 -12.34 45.75
C ALA A 363 -0.81 -13.48 45.00
N GLU A 364 -1.68 -14.26 45.66
CA GLU A 364 -2.27 -15.45 45.04
C GLU A 364 -3.79 -15.51 45.19
N VAL A 365 -4.48 -15.54 44.06
CA VAL A 365 -5.95 -15.61 43.99
C VAL A 365 -6.35 -16.77 43.09
N GLU A 366 -7.26 -17.62 43.55
CA GLU A 366 -7.78 -18.73 42.75
C GLU A 366 -9.12 -18.33 42.11
N LEU A 367 -9.17 -18.37 40.77
CA LEU A 367 -10.38 -18.14 39.98
C LEU A 367 -10.92 -19.50 39.52
N ARG A 368 -12.04 -19.94 40.10
CA ARG A 368 -12.76 -21.15 39.67
C ARG A 368 -13.92 -20.80 38.77
N ILE A 369 -13.93 -21.34 37.55
CA ILE A 369 -15.04 -21.20 36.61
C ILE A 369 -15.70 -22.57 36.48
N ARG A 370 -16.97 -22.68 36.88
CA ARG A 370 -17.75 -23.91 36.71
C ARG A 370 -18.82 -23.71 35.65
N LEU A 371 -18.72 -24.41 34.54
CA LEU A 371 -19.74 -24.43 33.49
C LEU A 371 -20.86 -25.39 33.89
N LYS A 372 -22.10 -24.90 33.97
CA LYS A 372 -23.32 -25.64 34.36
C LYS A 372 -24.05 -26.26 33.17
N SER A 373 -24.03 -25.60 31.99
CA SER A 373 -24.64 -26.14 30.78
C SER A 373 -23.95 -25.59 29.52
N CYS A 374 -23.94 -26.39 28.46
CA CYS A 374 -23.49 -25.99 27.12
C CYS A 374 -24.50 -26.47 26.08
N GLU A 375 -25.23 -25.56 25.45
CA GLU A 375 -26.02 -25.87 24.26
C GLU A 375 -25.20 -25.55 23.03
N THR A 376 -24.94 -26.55 22.18
CA THR A 376 -24.31 -26.32 20.87
C THR A 376 -25.37 -26.44 19.78
N ARG A 377 -25.43 -25.45 18.89
CA ARG A 377 -26.21 -25.53 17.65
C ARG A 377 -25.25 -25.36 16.48
N SER A 378 -25.32 -26.25 15.50
CA SER A 378 -24.67 -25.99 14.21
C SER A 378 -25.39 -24.81 13.57
N ILE A 379 -24.60 -23.87 13.07
CA ILE A 379 -25.10 -22.83 12.20
C ILE A 379 -24.88 -23.35 10.79
N ASP A 380 -25.96 -23.74 10.13
CA ASP A 380 -25.95 -24.11 8.71
C ASP A 380 -25.43 -22.94 7.86
N GLN A 381 -24.94 -23.24 6.65
CA GLN A 381 -24.28 -22.29 5.75
C GLN A 381 -25.05 -20.97 5.62
N ILE A 382 -24.50 -19.90 6.21
CA ILE A 382 -25.02 -18.54 6.16
C ILE A 382 -24.08 -17.64 5.35
N ASP A 383 -24.62 -16.55 4.80
CA ASP A 383 -23.86 -15.56 4.03
C ASP A 383 -23.14 -16.12 2.79
N ARG A 384 -23.86 -16.91 2.00
CA ARG A 384 -23.39 -17.38 0.69
C ARG A 384 -23.14 -16.19 -0.25
N ARG A 385 -21.88 -15.99 -0.64
CA ARG A 385 -21.45 -14.95 -1.58
C ARG A 385 -20.68 -15.59 -2.73
N LEU A 386 -21.10 -15.32 -3.95
CA LEU A 386 -20.31 -15.59 -5.14
C LEU A 386 -19.14 -14.60 -5.20
N ARG A 387 -17.91 -15.12 -5.20
CA ARG A 387 -16.71 -14.32 -5.45
C ARG A 387 -16.02 -14.79 -6.72
N THR A 388 -15.48 -13.83 -7.46
CA THR A 388 -14.60 -14.08 -8.59
C THR A 388 -13.16 -13.84 -8.13
N SER A 389 -12.29 -14.82 -8.37
CA SER A 389 -10.85 -14.68 -8.18
C SER A 389 -10.14 -15.11 -9.46
N ASN A 390 -8.84 -14.84 -9.50
CA ASN A 390 -7.99 -15.06 -10.64
C ASN A 390 -6.94 -16.10 -10.24
N TYR A 391 -6.78 -17.17 -11.02
CA TYR A 391 -5.69 -18.12 -10.81
C TYR A 391 -4.72 -18.08 -11.99
N LEU A 392 -3.45 -18.34 -11.69
CA LEU A 392 -2.39 -18.45 -12.68
C LEU A 392 -2.54 -19.77 -13.43
N VAL A 393 -2.94 -19.71 -14.70
CA VAL A 393 -3.11 -20.87 -15.58
C VAL A 393 -1.78 -21.32 -16.17
N GLY A 394 -0.82 -20.39 -16.30
CA GLY A 394 0.51 -20.66 -16.82
C GLY A 394 1.26 -19.37 -17.10
N THR A 395 2.37 -19.46 -17.83
CA THR A 395 3.15 -18.32 -18.32
C THR A 395 3.25 -18.38 -19.84
N GLN A 396 3.05 -17.23 -20.49
CA GLN A 396 3.28 -17.06 -21.92
C GLN A 396 4.61 -16.35 -22.12
N GLN A 397 5.50 -16.94 -22.92
CA GLN A 397 6.71 -16.25 -23.36
C GLN A 397 6.35 -15.27 -24.49
N VAL A 398 6.59 -13.99 -24.25
CA VAL A 398 6.41 -12.92 -25.24
C VAL A 398 7.77 -12.34 -25.56
N GLN A 399 8.02 -12.02 -26.84
CA GLN A 399 9.29 -11.40 -27.23
C GLN A 399 9.55 -10.13 -26.41
N ASN A 400 10.76 -10.01 -25.87
CA ASN A 400 11.15 -8.84 -25.10
C ASN A 400 11.45 -7.67 -26.06
N PRO A 401 10.69 -6.56 -26.01
CA PRO A 401 10.94 -5.41 -26.89
C PRO A 401 12.34 -4.82 -26.68
N ASP A 402 12.85 -4.83 -25.45
CA ASP A 402 14.17 -4.30 -25.11
C ASP A 402 15.29 -5.14 -25.74
N TYR A 403 15.07 -6.45 -25.86
CA TYR A 403 15.99 -7.35 -26.55
C TYR A 403 16.03 -7.06 -28.04
N ILE A 404 14.86 -6.83 -28.66
CA ILE A 404 14.77 -6.50 -30.09
C ILE A 404 15.48 -5.18 -30.38
N GLU A 405 15.31 -4.17 -29.55
CA GLU A 405 16.00 -2.88 -29.68
C GLU A 405 17.52 -3.01 -29.48
N ALA A 406 17.95 -3.71 -28.43
CA ALA A 406 19.37 -3.97 -28.19
C ALA A 406 20.01 -4.76 -29.34
N LEU A 407 19.28 -5.72 -29.93
CA LEU A 407 19.73 -6.47 -31.09
C LEU A 407 19.87 -5.58 -32.32
N ALA A 408 18.90 -4.68 -32.56
CA ALA A 408 18.96 -3.70 -33.63
C ALA A 408 20.18 -2.77 -33.47
N ASN A 409 20.49 -2.34 -32.25
CA ASN A 409 21.67 -1.51 -31.95
C ASN A 409 22.99 -2.25 -32.22
N VAL A 410 23.07 -3.55 -31.89
CA VAL A 410 24.23 -4.39 -32.25
C VAL A 410 24.38 -4.49 -33.77
N GLN A 411 23.29 -4.72 -34.49
CA GLN A 411 23.30 -4.82 -35.95
C GLN A 411 23.72 -3.50 -36.61
N ALA A 412 23.22 -2.37 -36.12
CA ALA A 412 23.61 -1.04 -36.59
C ALA A 412 25.10 -0.76 -36.36
N ALA A 413 25.62 -1.03 -35.15
CA ALA A 413 27.04 -0.86 -34.85
C ALA A 413 27.95 -1.77 -35.70
N GLN A 414 27.49 -2.98 -36.02
CA GLN A 414 28.21 -3.90 -36.90
C GLN A 414 28.20 -3.43 -38.36
N ALA A 415 27.06 -2.93 -38.85
CA ALA A 415 26.96 -2.33 -40.18
C ALA A 415 27.89 -1.12 -40.31
N ASP A 416 27.93 -0.26 -39.30
CA ASP A 416 28.85 0.88 -39.20
C ASP A 416 30.32 0.47 -39.27
N LEU A 417 30.72 -0.58 -38.55
CA LEU A 417 32.08 -1.11 -38.58
C LEU A 417 32.41 -1.72 -39.95
N ALA A 418 31.46 -2.41 -40.58
CA ALA A 418 31.63 -3.04 -41.88
C ALA A 418 31.69 -2.04 -43.05
N ALA A 419 31.07 -0.87 -42.91
CA ALA A 419 31.11 0.21 -43.91
C ALA A 419 32.41 1.04 -43.87
N TYR A 420 33.16 0.97 -42.76
CA TYR A 420 34.36 1.76 -42.53
C TYR A 420 35.55 1.49 -43.49
N PRO A 421 35.87 0.24 -43.90
CA PRO A 421 37.02 -0.01 -44.78
C PRO A 421 36.83 0.44 -46.23
N THR A 422 35.60 0.76 -46.66
CA THR A 422 35.32 1.13 -48.06
C THR A 422 35.43 2.63 -48.35
N SER A 423 35.42 3.51 -47.34
CA SER A 423 35.40 4.97 -47.54
C SER A 423 36.72 5.68 -47.22
N CYS A 424 37.67 5.03 -46.54
CA CYS A 424 38.99 5.60 -46.23
C CYS A 424 40.04 5.39 -47.33
N VAL A 425 39.65 5.48 -48.61
CA VAL A 425 40.60 5.65 -49.73
C VAL A 425 40.85 7.16 -49.92
N CYS A 426 41.28 7.84 -48.85
CA CYS A 426 41.76 9.21 -48.93
C CYS A 426 43.29 9.20 -49.03
N ILE A 427 43.74 9.13 -50.28
CA ILE A 427 44.95 9.69 -50.86
C ILE A 427 45.89 10.37 -49.83
N GLY A 428 46.91 9.63 -49.36
CA GLY A 428 48.26 10.18 -49.17
C GLY A 428 48.74 10.60 -47.78
N THR A 429 47.90 10.95 -46.78
CA THR A 429 48.44 11.55 -45.53
C THR A 429 47.74 11.24 -44.21
N CYS A 430 46.69 10.42 -44.17
CA CYS A 430 46.16 9.98 -42.87
C CYS A 430 47.19 9.07 -42.19
N SER A 431 47.80 9.55 -41.09
CA SER A 431 48.71 8.75 -40.29
C SER A 431 48.01 7.47 -39.84
N SER A 432 48.70 6.33 -39.92
CA SER A 432 48.18 5.00 -39.56
C SER A 432 47.63 4.93 -38.12
N PHE A 433 47.95 5.92 -37.29
CA PHE A 433 47.48 6.07 -35.93
C PHE A 433 46.01 6.51 -35.85
N VAL A 434 45.57 7.51 -36.62
CA VAL A 434 44.19 8.02 -36.57
C VAL A 434 43.20 6.96 -37.03
N LEU A 435 43.54 6.23 -38.10
CA LEU A 435 42.71 5.13 -38.60
C LEU A 435 42.56 4.02 -37.55
N ARG A 436 43.63 3.69 -36.81
CA ARG A 436 43.60 2.70 -35.73
C ARG A 436 42.72 3.16 -34.56
N LEU A 437 42.77 4.44 -34.20
CA LEU A 437 41.90 4.98 -33.15
C LEU A 437 40.43 4.97 -33.55
N CYS A 438 40.10 5.32 -34.80
CA CYS A 438 38.71 5.26 -35.28
C CYS A 438 38.18 3.81 -35.35
N LEU A 439 39.00 2.86 -35.82
CA LEU A 439 38.67 1.44 -35.80
C LEU A 439 38.45 0.93 -34.36
N LEU A 440 39.32 1.33 -33.43
CA LEU A 440 39.18 0.99 -32.02
C LEU A 440 37.88 1.55 -31.42
N GLY A 441 37.53 2.80 -31.75
CA GLY A 441 36.27 3.43 -31.32
C GLY A 441 35.03 2.68 -31.83
N LYS A 442 35.01 2.28 -33.12
CA LYS A 442 33.91 1.48 -33.69
C LYS A 442 33.85 0.07 -33.09
N GLN A 443 34.99 -0.56 -32.83
CA GLN A 443 35.03 -1.85 -32.12
C GLN A 443 34.51 -1.75 -30.67
N LEU A 444 34.84 -0.67 -29.97
CA LEU A 444 34.32 -0.40 -28.63
C LEU A 444 32.80 -0.20 -28.65
N ALA A 445 32.26 0.50 -29.65
CA ALA A 445 30.81 0.67 -29.82
C ALA A 445 30.10 -0.68 -30.00
N VAL A 446 30.60 -1.57 -30.88
CA VAL A 446 30.05 -2.93 -31.06
C VAL A 446 30.14 -3.75 -29.78
N THR A 447 31.26 -3.66 -29.06
CA THR A 447 31.47 -4.40 -27.81
C THR A 447 30.51 -3.92 -26.72
N THR A 448 30.25 -2.62 -26.67
CA THR A 448 29.32 -2.02 -25.70
C THR A 448 27.88 -2.42 -25.99
N ALA A 449 27.45 -2.36 -27.27
CA ALA A 449 26.13 -2.83 -27.69
C ALA A 449 25.92 -4.34 -27.44
N ARG A 450 26.96 -5.16 -27.61
CA ARG A 450 26.89 -6.60 -27.28
C ARG A 450 26.75 -6.85 -25.78
N ARG A 451 27.42 -6.05 -24.95
CA ARG A 451 27.28 -6.16 -23.48
C ARG A 451 25.88 -5.77 -23.03
N SER A 452 25.28 -4.73 -23.61
CA SER A 452 23.89 -4.38 -23.29
C SER A 452 22.92 -5.47 -23.71
N LEU A 453 23.14 -6.15 -24.84
CA LEU A 453 22.31 -7.29 -25.26
C LEU A 453 22.43 -8.50 -24.33
N HIS A 454 23.62 -8.77 -23.78
CA HIS A 454 23.88 -9.99 -23.00
C HIS A 454 23.15 -10.03 -21.64
N GLY A 455 22.71 -8.89 -21.13
CA GLY A 455 21.94 -8.78 -19.88
C GLY A 455 20.41 -8.78 -20.08
N ILE A 456 19.92 -8.88 -21.31
CA ILE A 456 18.49 -8.80 -21.62
C ILE A 456 18.04 -10.17 -22.10
N GLU A 457 17.02 -10.74 -21.45
CA GLU A 457 16.44 -12.01 -21.89
C GLU A 457 15.61 -11.79 -23.17
N PRO A 458 15.69 -12.73 -24.15
CA PRO A 458 14.97 -12.60 -25.42
C PRO A 458 13.44 -12.69 -25.28
N PHE A 459 12.97 -13.26 -24.16
CA PHE A 459 11.56 -13.41 -23.87
C PHE A 459 11.27 -12.88 -22.47
N THR A 460 10.07 -12.32 -22.30
CA THR A 460 9.50 -12.00 -21.00
C THR A 460 8.36 -12.96 -20.73
N GLU A 461 8.31 -13.52 -19.52
CA GLU A 461 7.20 -14.36 -19.08
C GLU A 461 6.03 -13.48 -18.63
N ARG A 462 4.90 -13.59 -19.32
CA ARG A 462 3.64 -12.97 -18.91
C ARG A 462 2.73 -14.01 -18.27
N PRO A 463 2.23 -13.79 -17.05
CA PRO A 463 1.28 -14.72 -16.43
C PRO A 463 -0.02 -14.76 -17.23
N LEU A 464 -0.47 -15.96 -17.57
CA LEU A 464 -1.80 -16.23 -18.09
C LEU A 464 -2.74 -16.40 -16.90
N ILE A 465 -3.66 -15.46 -16.75
CA ILE A 465 -4.58 -15.40 -15.61
C ILE A 465 -5.98 -15.74 -16.13
N ALA A 466 -6.64 -16.74 -15.54
CA ALA A 466 -8.05 -17.01 -15.80
C ALA A 466 -8.90 -16.68 -14.57
N PRO A 467 -10.05 -16.02 -14.78
CA PRO A 467 -11.03 -15.83 -13.72
C PRO A 467 -11.72 -17.16 -13.41
N TYR A 468 -12.02 -17.38 -12.13
CA TYR A 468 -12.89 -18.45 -11.66
C TYR A 468 -13.83 -17.91 -10.58
N THR A 469 -15.01 -18.48 -10.50
CA THR A 469 -16.01 -18.14 -9.49
C THR A 469 -16.11 -19.25 -8.44
N PHE A 470 -16.16 -18.87 -7.17
CA PHE A 470 -16.41 -19.77 -6.05
C PHE A 470 -17.45 -19.19 -5.10
N GLU A 471 -18.17 -20.08 -4.40
CA GLU A 471 -19.12 -19.69 -3.36
C GLU A 471 -18.37 -19.70 -2.01
N GLU A 472 -18.29 -18.53 -1.37
CA GLU A 472 -17.83 -18.36 0.00
C GLU A 472 -19.06 -18.38 0.91
N PHE A 473 -19.02 -19.16 1.99
CA PHE A 473 -20.06 -19.17 3.00
C PHE A 473 -19.43 -19.26 4.39
N THR A 474 -20.18 -18.83 5.39
CA THR A 474 -19.78 -18.95 6.79
C THR A 474 -20.54 -20.11 7.39
N SER A 475 -19.83 -21.03 8.03
CA SER A 475 -20.43 -22.12 8.79
C SER A 475 -19.77 -22.20 10.15
N GLY A 476 -20.51 -22.54 11.18
CA GLY A 476 -19.95 -22.51 12.53
C GLY A 476 -20.77 -23.23 13.56
N ILE A 477 -20.29 -23.16 14.80
CA ILE A 477 -20.99 -23.70 15.96
C ILE A 477 -21.25 -22.53 16.90
N ARG A 478 -22.52 -22.31 17.24
CA ARG A 478 -22.91 -21.42 18.33
C ARG A 478 -23.01 -22.24 19.61
N ALA A 479 -22.24 -21.88 20.62
CA ALA A 479 -22.27 -22.48 21.94
C ALA A 479 -22.82 -21.47 22.95
N ARG A 480 -23.95 -21.79 23.59
CA ARG A 480 -24.44 -21.04 24.75
C ARG A 480 -23.94 -21.72 26.02
N THR A 481 -23.20 -20.99 26.83
CA THR A 481 -22.66 -21.49 28.10
C THR A 481 -23.27 -20.73 29.27
N SER A 482 -23.64 -21.46 30.32
CA SER A 482 -23.97 -20.87 31.62
C SER A 482 -23.02 -21.42 32.67
N GLY A 483 -22.62 -20.62 33.63
CA GLY A 483 -21.66 -21.01 34.65
C GLY A 483 -21.67 -20.10 35.87
N SER A 484 -20.79 -20.43 36.82
CA SER A 484 -20.53 -19.58 37.98
C SER A 484 -19.04 -19.36 38.11
N VAL A 485 -18.65 -18.12 38.38
CA VAL A 485 -17.28 -17.74 38.72
C VAL A 485 -17.21 -17.64 40.24
N THR A 486 -16.20 -18.29 40.83
CA THR A 486 -15.97 -18.28 42.27
C THR A 486 -14.55 -17.81 42.54
N LEU A 487 -14.43 -16.77 43.35
CA LEU A 487 -13.14 -16.28 43.83
C LEU A 487 -12.82 -16.91 45.18
N ARG A 488 -11.65 -17.51 45.33
CA ARG A 488 -11.21 -18.16 46.56
C ARG A 488 -9.77 -17.84 46.92
N ARG A 489 -9.47 -17.87 48.21
CA ARG A 489 -8.08 -17.96 48.69
C ARG A 489 -7.64 -19.42 48.72
N PRO A 490 -6.39 -19.74 48.38
CA PRO A 490 -5.89 -21.12 48.31
C PRO A 490 -6.08 -21.94 49.61
N HIS A 491 -6.17 -21.26 50.76
CA HIS A 491 -6.23 -21.89 52.08
C HIS A 491 -7.57 -21.70 52.81
N GLU A 492 -8.56 -21.04 52.19
CA GLU A 492 -9.86 -20.83 52.81
C GLU A 492 -10.94 -21.72 52.17
N ALA A 493 -11.72 -22.40 53.01
CA ALA A 493 -12.80 -23.26 52.55
C ALA A 493 -14.00 -22.48 51.99
N MET A 494 -14.14 -21.19 52.35
CA MET A 494 -15.27 -20.36 51.92
C MET A 494 -14.90 -19.51 50.69
N ALA A 495 -15.87 -19.31 49.80
CA ALA A 495 -15.72 -18.44 48.65
C ALA A 495 -15.87 -16.98 49.06
N LEU A 496 -14.99 -16.11 48.54
CA LEU A 496 -15.06 -14.66 48.74
C LEU A 496 -16.24 -14.06 47.96
N SER A 497 -16.51 -14.59 46.77
CA SER A 497 -17.62 -14.14 45.92
C SER A 497 -18.02 -15.25 44.94
N ILE A 498 -19.33 -15.32 44.65
CA ILE A 498 -19.90 -16.19 43.62
C ILE A 498 -20.74 -15.31 42.71
N THR A 499 -20.38 -15.26 41.43
CA THR A 499 -21.15 -14.55 40.40
C THR A 499 -21.63 -15.56 39.37
N GLU A 500 -22.93 -15.59 39.10
CA GLU A 500 -23.46 -16.35 37.96
C GLU A 500 -23.17 -15.59 36.66
N VAL A 501 -22.62 -16.30 35.69
CA VAL A 501 -22.29 -15.76 34.37
C VAL A 501 -22.96 -16.60 33.31
N SER A 502 -23.53 -15.93 32.30
CA SER A 502 -24.01 -16.58 31.08
C SER A 502 -23.37 -15.88 29.90
N GLY A 503 -22.94 -16.67 28.92
CA GLY A 503 -22.23 -16.17 27.75
C GLY A 503 -22.54 -17.02 26.52
N GLU A 504 -22.68 -16.36 25.38
CA GLU A 504 -22.77 -17.01 24.07
C GLU A 504 -21.45 -16.82 23.36
N ALA A 505 -20.89 -17.91 22.85
CA ALA A 505 -19.71 -17.93 22.02
C ALA A 505 -20.08 -18.46 20.64
N GLU A 506 -19.63 -17.78 19.60
CA GLU A 506 -19.77 -18.20 18.21
C GLU A 506 -18.39 -18.49 17.64
N ASP A 507 -18.17 -19.73 17.22
CA ASP A 507 -17.01 -20.09 16.41
C ASP A 507 -17.48 -20.21 14.96
N LEU A 508 -17.26 -19.13 14.21
CA LEU A 508 -17.60 -19.03 12.79
C LEU A 508 -16.33 -19.27 11.98
N GLN A 509 -16.35 -20.29 11.13
CA GLN A 509 -15.29 -20.53 10.15
C GLN A 509 -15.80 -20.19 8.75
N SER A 510 -15.01 -19.40 8.02
CA SER A 510 -15.24 -19.21 6.60
C SER A 510 -14.84 -20.48 5.86
N ALA A 511 -15.76 -20.97 5.04
CA ALA A 511 -15.54 -22.12 4.17
C ALA A 511 -15.87 -21.72 2.72
N THR A 512 -15.24 -22.41 1.78
CA THR A 512 -15.49 -22.23 0.35
C THR A 512 -15.96 -23.54 -0.24
N SER A 513 -17.01 -23.52 -1.07
CA SER A 513 -17.47 -24.70 -1.80
C SER A 513 -17.68 -24.41 -3.26
N GLY A 514 -17.30 -25.37 -4.10
CA GLY A 514 -17.55 -25.34 -5.54
C GLY A 514 -16.57 -24.44 -6.27
N VAL A 515 -15.74 -25.06 -7.11
CA VAL A 515 -15.00 -24.38 -8.17
C VAL A 515 -15.70 -24.77 -9.46
N THR A 516 -16.50 -23.86 -10.01
CA THR A 516 -16.93 -24.00 -11.40
C THR A 516 -16.06 -23.02 -12.19
N PRO A 517 -15.13 -23.50 -13.04
CA PRO A 517 -14.49 -22.62 -13.99
C PRO A 517 -15.61 -21.99 -14.82
N VAL A 518 -15.59 -20.66 -14.96
CA VAL A 518 -16.48 -19.98 -15.88
C VAL A 518 -16.09 -20.47 -17.27
N GLN A 519 -16.85 -21.42 -17.83
CA GLN A 519 -16.70 -21.82 -19.22
C GLN A 519 -17.19 -20.66 -20.08
N ASP A 520 -16.32 -19.67 -20.26
CA ASP A 520 -16.45 -18.76 -21.39
C ASP A 520 -16.17 -19.60 -22.64
N ASN A 521 -17.21 -19.79 -23.46
CA ASN A 521 -17.10 -20.38 -24.78
C ASN A 521 -16.03 -19.61 -25.56
N CYS A 522 -14.80 -20.14 -25.61
CA CYS A 522 -13.82 -19.69 -26.59
C CYS A 522 -14.34 -20.07 -27.99
N PRO A 523 -14.41 -19.12 -28.94
CA PRO A 523 -14.69 -19.42 -30.34
C PRO A 523 -13.59 -20.26 -31.01
#